data_AF-A0A959RYC2-F1
#
_entry.id   AF-A0A959RYC2-F1
#
_cell.length_a   1.000
_cell.length_b   1.000
_cell.length_c   1.000
_cell.angle_alpha   90.00
_cell.angle_beta   90.00
_cell.angle_gamma   90.00
#
_symmetry.space_group_name_H-M   'P 1'
#
loop_
_entity.id
_entity.type
_entity.pdbx_description
1 polymer ?
#
loop_
_entity_poly.entity_id
_entity_poly.type
_entity_poly.pdbx_seq_one_letter_code
_entity_poly.pdbx_strand_id
1 'polypeptide(L)'
;MQGKTLIFKNDEIETPIGEINVFNIISGNSPKGMGSLEYELTTAIQPENLNIRDIKDYISGRYSKDERITMLALPSGAPSIERKSVQKGLPIIHVIIPSGFRSIEAKRSARGGYSYTWDNLNAGLDGIEIEIPALNVKPTISEFFPLNIQVKDPIWPLRNMFDFSFSVKPNEARTLWIDLRDRILPNNTPLYFTIAASGEDFKAEMLEGAQIKLIFKPWNEAKKEHIIDRFTQVRDNYDMIIEEHTRDRRLNKYVQFESDMTSLLQVEPDHYPGRNYWYIYNREQPKPAYQKPLPPKDVPLWAFLQVENLKGLENIVDWYIDNREIQNEGLGGGLSDDSDLENTWPGLALMGYQPEKIKASNQYMMEAIYNNGMLTKGITTIQTDGLHQYEEGINVLAQVNMNNFGDPKNVERMMESAKSLNELIIAKNNADHYHFRSQYFSATKVAQEGVWAYSSNFVYLALHPAILLGEYYGNEAARNQVINIVDGLLAHARKDENGRIIIDTDINFNTDESRNSPLAPPYSVCNSRIFSRGNSSASIHALWASYKWTGDKK
;
A
#
# COMPACT_ATOMS: atom_id res chain seq x y z
N MET A 1 -21.70 20.45 -4.33
CA MET A 1 -20.32 20.99 -4.36
C MET A 1 -19.80 21.20 -5.78
N GLN A 2 -20.65 21.53 -6.77
CA GLN A 2 -20.17 21.77 -8.13
C GLN A 2 -19.29 23.03 -8.16
N GLY A 3 -18.04 22.88 -8.61
CA GLY A 3 -17.10 24.00 -8.78
C GLY A 3 -16.41 24.51 -7.51
N LYS A 4 -16.39 23.74 -6.41
CA LYS A 4 -15.63 24.11 -5.19
C LYS A 4 -14.45 23.14 -4.97
N THR A 5 -13.32 23.66 -4.51
CA THR A 5 -12.16 22.86 -4.08
C THR A 5 -12.39 22.37 -2.65
N LEU A 6 -12.19 21.07 -2.42
CA LEU A 6 -12.12 20.49 -1.09
C LEU A 6 -10.64 20.40 -0.72
N ILE A 7 -10.25 21.05 0.38
CA ILE A 7 -8.90 20.96 0.93
C ILE A 7 -9.01 20.08 2.18
N PHE A 8 -8.23 19.01 2.20
CA PHE A 8 -8.00 18.25 3.41
C PHE A 8 -6.67 18.68 4.01
N LYS A 9 -6.65 18.87 5.32
CA LYS A 9 -5.42 19.08 6.07
C LYS A 9 -5.29 17.93 7.06
N ASN A 10 -4.19 17.18 6.94
CA ASN A 10 -3.86 16.15 7.91
C ASN A 10 -3.15 16.82 9.09
N ASP A 11 -3.80 16.90 10.24
CA ASP A 11 -3.15 17.41 11.45
C ASP A 11 -2.32 16.30 12.16
N GLU A 12 -2.51 15.03 11.78
CA GLU A 12 -1.73 13.89 12.27
C GLU A 12 -0.71 13.44 11.22
N ILE A 13 0.56 13.35 11.60
CA ILE A 13 1.65 12.92 10.70
C ILE A 13 1.41 11.46 10.28
N GLU A 14 1.68 11.16 9.00
CA GLU A 14 1.68 9.78 8.43
C GLU A 14 0.37 8.99 8.54
N THR A 15 -0.78 9.64 8.74
CA THR A 15 -2.09 8.96 8.73
C THR A 15 -2.84 9.25 7.43
N PRO A 16 -2.67 8.45 6.35
CA PRO A 16 -3.34 8.73 5.08
C PRO A 16 -4.85 8.58 5.20
N ILE A 17 -5.61 9.39 4.46
CA ILE A 17 -7.03 9.15 4.26
C ILE A 17 -7.19 8.02 3.26
N GLY A 18 -7.98 6.99 3.61
CA GLY A 18 -8.34 5.93 2.68
C GLY A 18 -9.32 6.38 1.58
N GLU A 19 -10.50 6.88 1.97
CA GLU A 19 -11.56 7.22 1.02
C GLU A 19 -12.45 8.35 1.55
N ILE A 20 -12.89 9.25 0.65
CA ILE A 20 -13.90 10.27 0.94
C ILE A 20 -15.05 10.07 -0.04
N ASN A 21 -16.27 9.93 0.50
CA ASN A 21 -17.49 9.80 -0.28
C ASN A 21 -18.38 11.04 -0.14
N VAL A 22 -18.97 11.49 -1.25
CA VAL A 22 -19.93 12.59 -1.28
C VAL A 22 -21.21 12.09 -1.94
N PHE A 23 -22.29 12.04 -1.16
CA PHE A 23 -23.57 11.54 -1.63
C PHE A 23 -24.52 12.68 -2.02
N ASN A 24 -25.20 12.55 -3.15
CA ASN A 24 -26.29 13.43 -3.55
C ASN A 24 -27.63 12.73 -3.32
N ILE A 25 -28.41 13.21 -2.35
CA ILE A 25 -29.66 12.57 -1.94
C ILE A 25 -30.83 13.36 -2.51
N ILE A 26 -31.61 12.73 -3.38
CA ILE A 26 -32.76 13.34 -4.03
C ILE A 26 -33.96 12.37 -4.02
N SER A 27 -35.17 12.91 -4.09
CA SER A 27 -36.36 12.09 -4.32
C SER A 27 -36.40 11.61 -5.77
N GLY A 28 -36.71 10.33 -5.98
CA GLY A 28 -36.77 9.74 -7.31
C GLY A 28 -37.09 8.25 -7.26
N ASN A 29 -37.09 7.61 -8.42
CA ASN A 29 -37.17 6.16 -8.55
C ASN A 29 -35.83 5.62 -9.01
N SER A 30 -35.55 4.36 -8.71
CA SER A 30 -34.42 3.64 -9.29
C SER A 30 -34.51 3.62 -10.83
N PRO A 31 -33.37 3.54 -11.54
CA PRO A 31 -33.38 3.41 -12.98
C PRO A 31 -33.99 2.05 -13.37
N LYS A 32 -34.59 1.97 -14.57
CA LYS A 32 -35.08 0.68 -15.08
C LYS A 32 -33.96 -0.33 -15.32
N GLY A 33 -32.73 0.15 -15.59
CA GLY A 33 -31.59 -0.68 -15.96
C GLY A 33 -31.80 -1.48 -17.26
N MET A 34 -30.93 -2.47 -17.46
CA MET A 34 -31.07 -3.55 -18.45
C MET A 34 -31.95 -4.69 -17.92
N GLY A 35 -32.09 -4.81 -16.60
CA GLY A 35 -32.88 -5.82 -15.90
C GLY A 35 -32.58 -5.78 -14.40
N SER A 36 -33.36 -6.53 -13.64
CA SER A 36 -33.19 -6.65 -12.19
C SER A 36 -33.27 -8.10 -11.71
N LEU A 37 -32.65 -8.35 -10.56
CA LEU A 37 -32.89 -9.55 -9.76
C LEU A 37 -33.56 -9.12 -8.45
N GLU A 38 -34.73 -9.68 -8.18
CA GLU A 38 -35.56 -9.39 -7.01
C GLU A 38 -35.42 -10.49 -5.94
N TYR A 39 -35.48 -10.07 -4.68
CA TYR A 39 -35.29 -10.91 -3.51
C TYR A 39 -36.16 -10.41 -2.36
N GLU A 40 -36.53 -11.32 -1.47
CA GLU A 40 -37.23 -11.04 -0.23
C GLU A 40 -36.32 -11.37 0.96
N LEU A 41 -36.26 -10.47 1.95
CA LEU A 41 -35.47 -10.69 3.15
C LEU A 41 -36.15 -11.65 4.11
N THR A 42 -35.38 -12.60 4.63
CA THR A 42 -35.86 -13.52 5.66
C THR A 42 -34.81 -13.85 6.73
N THR A 43 -35.27 -13.87 7.98
CA THR A 43 -34.56 -14.40 9.14
C THR A 43 -34.76 -15.91 9.31
N ALA A 44 -35.79 -16.48 8.70
CA ALA A 44 -36.24 -17.85 8.92
C ALA A 44 -35.34 -18.91 8.29
N ILE A 45 -34.39 -18.53 7.43
CA ILE A 45 -33.51 -19.47 6.69
C ILE A 45 -32.06 -19.37 7.17
N GLN A 46 -31.35 -20.50 7.19
CA GLN A 46 -29.92 -20.57 7.50
C GLN A 46 -29.04 -20.36 6.26
N PRO A 47 -27.89 -19.69 6.41
CA PRO A 47 -26.90 -19.54 5.35
C PRO A 47 -26.10 -20.85 5.14
N GLU A 48 -26.72 -21.87 4.54
CA GLU A 48 -26.11 -23.19 4.27
C GLU A 48 -25.91 -23.46 2.77
N ASN A 49 -25.40 -22.47 2.04
CA ASN A 49 -25.03 -22.58 0.63
C ASN A 49 -23.49 -22.53 0.48
N LEU A 50 -22.92 -23.33 -0.43
CA LEU A 50 -21.47 -23.35 -0.62
C LEU A 50 -20.90 -21.97 -0.99
N ASN A 51 -21.64 -21.18 -1.78
CA ASN A 51 -21.21 -19.85 -2.19
C ASN A 51 -21.35 -18.76 -1.12
N ILE A 52 -21.91 -19.04 0.07
CA ILE A 52 -21.98 -18.07 1.18
C ILE A 52 -21.10 -18.45 2.37
N ARG A 53 -20.38 -19.58 2.26
CA ARG A 53 -19.53 -20.11 3.34
C ARG A 53 -18.46 -19.10 3.77
N ASP A 54 -17.75 -18.51 2.81
CA ASP A 54 -16.66 -17.59 3.09
C ASP A 54 -17.15 -16.32 3.82
N ILE A 55 -18.35 -15.82 3.47
CA ILE A 55 -18.97 -14.69 4.19
C ILE A 55 -19.40 -15.08 5.60
N LYS A 56 -19.92 -16.29 5.80
CA LYS A 56 -20.28 -16.80 7.13
C LYS A 56 -19.05 -16.94 8.03
N ASP A 57 -17.96 -17.46 7.48
CA ASP A 57 -16.68 -17.62 8.18
C ASP A 57 -16.07 -16.24 8.48
N TYR A 58 -16.13 -15.29 7.53
CA TYR A 58 -15.74 -13.90 7.74
C TYR A 58 -16.52 -13.24 8.88
N ILE A 59 -17.86 -13.31 8.87
CA ILE A 59 -18.70 -12.73 9.93
C ILE A 59 -18.35 -13.35 11.29
N SER A 60 -18.17 -14.67 11.33
CA SER A 60 -17.83 -15.40 12.56
C SER A 60 -16.43 -15.11 13.08
N GLY A 61 -15.48 -14.78 12.20
CA GLY A 61 -14.11 -14.41 12.56
C GLY A 61 -13.94 -12.94 12.94
N ARG A 62 -14.74 -12.05 12.34
CA ARG A 62 -14.56 -10.58 12.45
C ARG A 62 -15.37 -9.92 13.57
N TYR A 63 -16.57 -10.41 13.86
CA TYR A 63 -17.54 -9.75 14.75
C TYR A 63 -17.71 -10.49 16.07
N SER A 64 -18.09 -9.83 17.17
CA SER A 64 -18.42 -10.51 18.43
C SER A 64 -19.71 -11.32 18.32
N LYS A 65 -20.00 -12.23 19.24
CA LYS A 65 -21.16 -13.16 19.10
C LYS A 65 -22.51 -12.45 18.96
N ASP A 66 -22.67 -11.34 19.67
CA ASP A 66 -23.83 -10.47 19.69
C ASP A 66 -23.96 -9.59 18.43
N GLU A 67 -22.92 -9.46 17.61
CA GLU A 67 -22.98 -8.66 16.38
C GLU A 67 -23.32 -9.50 15.14
N ARG A 68 -23.50 -10.82 15.26
CA ARG A 68 -23.56 -11.76 14.11
C ARG A 68 -24.97 -12.08 13.60
N ILE A 69 -25.94 -11.18 13.77
CA ILE A 69 -27.30 -11.44 13.26
C ILE A 69 -27.25 -11.49 11.73
N THR A 70 -27.74 -12.59 11.13
CA THR A 70 -27.73 -12.80 9.67
C THR A 70 -29.13 -12.88 9.10
N MET A 71 -29.35 -12.28 7.93
CA MET A 71 -30.53 -12.45 7.08
C MET A 71 -30.12 -12.86 5.68
N LEU A 72 -30.96 -13.65 5.02
CA LEU A 72 -30.79 -13.96 3.60
C LEU A 72 -31.78 -13.15 2.76
N ALA A 73 -31.33 -12.67 1.61
CA ALA A 73 -32.22 -12.20 0.55
C ALA A 73 -32.42 -13.35 -0.44
N LEU A 74 -33.65 -13.84 -0.57
CA LEU A 74 -33.98 -15.02 -1.37
C LEU A 74 -34.97 -14.69 -2.49
N PRO A 75 -34.77 -15.20 -3.72
CA PRO A 75 -35.79 -15.12 -4.75
C PRO A 75 -36.96 -16.07 -4.42
N SER A 76 -38.11 -15.81 -5.04
CA SER A 76 -39.31 -16.62 -4.82
C SER A 76 -39.07 -18.10 -5.13
N GLY A 77 -39.46 -18.98 -4.20
CA GLY A 77 -39.33 -20.44 -4.35
C GLY A 77 -37.90 -20.98 -4.24
N ALA A 78 -36.93 -20.18 -3.78
CA ALA A 78 -35.55 -20.63 -3.60
C ALA A 78 -35.46 -21.83 -2.64
N PRO A 79 -34.62 -22.84 -2.94
CA PRO A 79 -34.36 -23.93 -2.02
C PRO A 79 -33.69 -23.38 -0.76
N SER A 80 -34.18 -23.78 0.40
CA SER A 80 -33.78 -23.21 1.67
C SER A 80 -33.75 -24.26 2.77
N ILE A 81 -33.01 -23.96 3.84
CA ILE A 81 -32.97 -24.76 5.07
C ILE A 81 -33.48 -23.88 6.20
N GLU A 82 -34.56 -24.30 6.85
CA GLU A 82 -35.14 -23.58 7.98
C GLU A 82 -34.14 -23.41 9.14
N ARG A 83 -34.18 -22.23 9.73
CA ARG A 83 -33.40 -21.86 10.89
C ARG A 83 -33.99 -22.46 12.15
N LYS A 84 -33.18 -23.23 12.85
CA LYS A 84 -33.59 -23.95 14.07
C LYS A 84 -33.69 -23.08 15.33
N SER A 85 -33.09 -21.90 15.32
CA SER A 85 -32.98 -21.03 16.51
C SER A 85 -33.09 -19.56 16.16
N VAL A 86 -33.85 -18.83 16.96
CA VAL A 86 -33.97 -17.37 16.89
C VAL A 86 -32.61 -16.73 17.18
N GLN A 87 -32.28 -15.67 16.43
CA GLN A 87 -31.06 -14.89 16.62
C GLN A 87 -31.32 -13.76 17.63
N LYS A 88 -30.32 -13.45 18.46
CA LYS A 88 -30.35 -12.33 19.40
C LYS A 88 -28.99 -11.65 19.40
N GLY A 89 -28.98 -10.34 19.50
CA GLY A 89 -27.75 -9.57 19.39
C GLY A 89 -28.00 -8.07 19.36
N LEU A 90 -26.91 -7.33 19.14
CA LEU A 90 -26.89 -5.91 18.86
C LEU A 90 -27.62 -5.60 17.55
N PRO A 91 -28.07 -4.35 17.35
CA PRO A 91 -28.83 -3.94 16.17
C PRO A 91 -27.95 -3.77 14.92
N ILE A 92 -27.21 -4.84 14.57
CA ILE A 92 -26.35 -4.96 13.39
C ILE A 92 -26.80 -6.22 12.65
N ILE A 93 -27.34 -6.05 11.45
CA ILE A 93 -27.89 -7.13 10.63
C ILE A 93 -27.01 -7.30 9.40
N HIS A 94 -26.44 -8.48 9.24
CA HIS A 94 -25.71 -8.90 8.06
C HIS A 94 -26.67 -9.50 7.04
N VAL A 95 -26.91 -8.81 5.93
CA VAL A 95 -27.74 -9.29 4.84
C VAL A 95 -26.87 -9.92 3.76
N ILE A 96 -27.14 -11.17 3.42
CA ILE A 96 -26.39 -11.95 2.44
C ILE A 96 -27.31 -12.31 1.27
N ILE A 97 -26.89 -11.99 0.06
CA ILE A 97 -27.56 -12.37 -1.19
C ILE A 97 -26.72 -13.47 -1.85
N PRO A 98 -27.21 -14.72 -1.90
CA PRO A 98 -26.50 -15.80 -2.59
C PRO A 98 -26.38 -15.52 -4.09
N SER A 99 -25.21 -15.81 -4.67
CA SER A 99 -24.97 -15.66 -6.12
C SER A 99 -25.70 -16.67 -6.99
N GLY A 100 -26.12 -17.78 -6.38
CA GLY A 100 -26.79 -18.87 -7.06
C GLY A 100 -27.21 -19.97 -6.10
N PHE A 101 -28.06 -20.87 -6.57
CA PHE A 101 -28.68 -21.94 -5.76
C PHE A 101 -28.34 -23.34 -6.30
N ARG A 102 -27.42 -23.43 -7.27
CA ARG A 102 -27.04 -24.68 -7.95
C ARG A 102 -26.23 -25.63 -7.06
N SER A 103 -25.67 -25.11 -5.96
CA SER A 103 -24.80 -25.79 -5.00
C SER A 103 -25.47 -26.17 -3.68
N ILE A 104 -26.79 -26.00 -3.56
CA ILE A 104 -27.51 -26.25 -2.30
C ILE A 104 -27.80 -27.74 -2.12
N GLU A 105 -27.36 -28.30 -0.99
CA GLU A 105 -27.57 -29.70 -0.61
C GLU A 105 -28.99 -29.99 -0.05
N ALA A 106 -29.88 -28.99 -0.03
CA ALA A 106 -31.21 -29.12 0.59
C ALA A 106 -32.08 -30.21 -0.08
N LYS A 107 -32.74 -31.00 0.77
CA LYS A 107 -33.62 -32.11 0.35
C LYS A 107 -34.95 -31.59 -0.23
N ARG A 108 -35.05 -31.50 -1.57
CA ARG A 108 -36.20 -31.88 -2.45
C ARG A 108 -36.17 -31.05 -3.75
N SER A 109 -36.08 -31.69 -4.92
CA SER A 109 -37.15 -32.34 -5.72
C SER A 109 -37.78 -31.42 -6.77
N ALA A 110 -37.04 -31.14 -7.84
CA ALA A 110 -37.62 -30.85 -9.13
C ALA A 110 -36.68 -31.42 -10.20
N ARG A 111 -37.22 -32.11 -11.21
CA ARG A 111 -36.43 -32.44 -12.41
C ARG A 111 -35.89 -31.12 -12.98
N GLY A 112 -34.57 -30.91 -12.96
CA GLY A 112 -33.91 -29.76 -13.60
C GLY A 112 -33.19 -28.76 -12.68
N GLY A 113 -33.34 -28.83 -11.34
CA GLY A 113 -32.67 -27.90 -10.40
C GLY A 113 -33.28 -26.49 -10.36
N TYR A 114 -32.89 -25.68 -9.36
CA TYR A 114 -33.30 -24.26 -9.23
C TYR A 114 -32.18 -23.35 -9.75
N SER A 115 -32.51 -22.41 -10.64
CA SER A 115 -31.53 -21.47 -11.21
C SER A 115 -32.03 -20.05 -11.07
N TYR A 116 -31.30 -19.27 -10.28
CA TYR A 116 -31.46 -17.83 -10.14
C TYR A 116 -30.10 -17.27 -9.77
N THR A 117 -29.46 -16.52 -10.67
CA THR A 117 -28.04 -16.18 -10.55
C THR A 117 -27.67 -15.01 -11.47
N TRP A 118 -26.63 -14.27 -11.09
CA TRP A 118 -25.93 -13.33 -11.96
C TRP A 118 -24.68 -13.93 -12.62
N ASP A 119 -24.39 -15.21 -12.41
CA ASP A 119 -23.23 -15.88 -13.00
C ASP A 119 -23.27 -15.76 -14.53
N ASN A 120 -22.17 -15.26 -15.11
CA ASN A 120 -22.02 -14.99 -16.54
C ASN A 120 -23.06 -14.02 -17.13
N LEU A 121 -23.68 -13.18 -16.31
CA LEU A 121 -24.56 -12.13 -16.79
C LEU A 121 -23.73 -11.09 -17.57
N ASN A 122 -24.14 -10.79 -18.81
CA ASN A 122 -23.50 -9.77 -19.64
C ASN A 122 -23.97 -8.35 -19.25
N ALA A 123 -23.89 -8.02 -17.96
CA ALA A 123 -24.29 -6.76 -17.37
C ALA A 123 -23.46 -6.49 -16.10
N GLY A 124 -23.42 -5.24 -15.65
CA GLY A 124 -22.84 -4.88 -14.36
C GLY A 124 -23.89 -4.39 -13.38
N LEU A 125 -23.69 -4.66 -12.10
CA LEU A 125 -24.49 -4.10 -11.01
C LEU A 125 -24.30 -2.58 -10.99
N ASP A 126 -25.41 -1.88 -11.19
CA ASP A 126 -25.54 -0.42 -11.09
C ASP A 126 -25.72 -0.02 -9.61
N GLY A 127 -26.60 -0.74 -8.93
CA GLY A 127 -26.93 -0.43 -7.55
C GLY A 127 -27.98 -1.34 -6.96
N ILE A 128 -28.42 -0.98 -5.76
CA ILE A 128 -29.33 -1.79 -4.96
C ILE A 128 -30.52 -0.93 -4.55
N GLU A 129 -31.73 -1.39 -4.87
CA GLU A 129 -32.96 -0.89 -4.28
C GLU A 129 -33.28 -1.69 -3.02
N ILE A 130 -33.46 -1.00 -1.90
CA ILE A 130 -33.76 -1.57 -0.59
C ILE A 130 -35.06 -0.97 -0.09
N GLU A 131 -36.06 -1.82 0.11
CA GLU A 131 -37.26 -1.44 0.86
C GLU A 131 -36.96 -1.47 2.37
N ILE A 132 -37.24 -0.36 3.04
CA ILE A 132 -37.23 -0.25 4.49
C ILE A 132 -38.70 -0.22 4.93
N PRO A 133 -39.20 -1.28 5.58
CA PRO A 133 -40.56 -1.33 6.10
C PRO A 133 -40.84 -0.23 7.12
N ALA A 134 -42.11 -0.04 7.45
CA ALA A 134 -42.54 0.83 8.54
C ALA A 134 -42.01 0.29 9.89
N LEU A 135 -40.84 0.79 10.33
CA LEU A 135 -40.17 0.29 11.51
C LEU A 135 -40.91 0.72 12.79
N ASN A 136 -41.39 -0.27 13.56
CA ASN A 136 -41.98 -0.03 14.88
C ASN A 136 -40.87 0.12 15.94
N VAL A 137 -40.17 1.25 15.89
CA VAL A 137 -39.05 1.61 16.77
C VAL A 137 -39.31 2.96 17.42
N LYS A 138 -38.63 3.25 18.52
CA LYS A 138 -38.67 4.56 19.17
C LYS A 138 -37.64 5.49 18.53
N PRO A 139 -37.99 6.76 18.24
CA PRO A 139 -36.99 7.75 17.86
C PRO A 139 -35.86 7.82 18.89
N THR A 140 -34.61 7.95 18.42
CA THR A 140 -33.43 8.13 19.27
C THR A 140 -32.82 9.52 19.10
N ILE A 141 -33.15 10.24 18.01
CA ILE A 141 -32.80 11.65 17.81
C ILE A 141 -34.02 12.44 17.30
N SER A 142 -34.53 13.36 18.12
CA SER A 142 -35.76 14.10 17.83
C SER A 142 -36.92 13.17 17.43
N GLU A 143 -37.48 13.32 16.23
CA GLU A 143 -38.55 12.47 15.69
C GLU A 143 -38.05 11.31 14.81
N PHE A 144 -36.73 11.15 14.67
CA PHE A 144 -36.11 10.22 13.74
C PHE A 144 -35.38 9.07 14.43
N PHE A 145 -35.20 8.01 13.65
CA PHE A 145 -34.43 6.82 13.99
C PHE A 145 -33.27 6.64 13.00
N PRO A 146 -32.02 6.89 13.44
CA PRO A 146 -30.81 6.68 12.66
C PRO A 146 -30.54 5.21 12.31
N LEU A 147 -30.17 5.02 11.05
CA LEU A 147 -29.72 3.78 10.43
C LEU A 147 -28.38 4.02 9.70
N ASN A 148 -27.60 2.97 9.54
CA ASN A 148 -26.43 2.94 8.67
C ASN A 148 -26.50 1.73 7.73
N ILE A 149 -26.14 1.91 6.48
CA ILE A 149 -26.00 0.84 5.49
C ILE A 149 -24.58 0.82 4.96
N GLN A 150 -23.94 -0.35 5.00
CA GLN A 150 -22.65 -0.58 4.36
C GLN A 150 -22.77 -1.70 3.33
N VAL A 151 -22.52 -1.40 2.05
CA VAL A 151 -22.43 -2.42 1.00
C VAL A 151 -20.97 -2.82 0.86
N LYS A 152 -20.69 -4.11 1.03
CA LYS A 152 -19.31 -4.63 1.00
C LYS A 152 -18.88 -4.99 -0.41
N ASP A 153 -17.58 -4.90 -0.66
CA ASP A 153 -16.98 -5.39 -1.89
C ASP A 153 -17.09 -6.93 -1.96
N PRO A 154 -17.63 -7.51 -3.06
CA PRO A 154 -17.82 -8.95 -3.16
C PRO A 154 -16.53 -9.77 -3.08
N ILE A 155 -15.37 -9.22 -3.53
CA ILE A 155 -14.09 -9.94 -3.46
C ILE A 155 -13.28 -9.60 -2.21
N TRP A 156 -13.64 -8.53 -1.50
CA TRP A 156 -12.93 -8.11 -0.29
C TRP A 156 -13.86 -7.49 0.76
N PRO A 157 -14.49 -8.30 1.63
CA PRO A 157 -15.53 -7.84 2.56
C PRO A 157 -15.10 -6.81 3.62
N LEU A 158 -13.78 -6.55 3.74
CA LEU A 158 -13.24 -5.48 4.59
C LEU A 158 -13.38 -4.09 3.95
N ARG A 159 -13.61 -4.02 2.64
CA ARG A 159 -13.87 -2.78 1.91
C ARG A 159 -15.37 -2.51 1.81
N ASN A 160 -15.77 -1.29 2.10
CA ASN A 160 -17.11 -0.78 1.79
C ASN A 160 -17.08 -0.16 0.40
N MET A 161 -17.92 -0.65 -0.52
CA MET A 161 -18.20 0.06 -1.76
C MET A 161 -19.15 1.25 -1.52
N PHE A 162 -19.89 1.21 -0.42
CA PHE A 162 -20.83 2.24 0.00
C PHE A 162 -20.96 2.18 1.52
N ASP A 163 -20.95 3.34 2.18
CA ASP A 163 -21.17 3.50 3.62
C ASP A 163 -21.94 4.79 3.86
N PHE A 164 -23.17 4.67 4.34
CA PHE A 164 -24.07 5.82 4.47
C PHE A 164 -24.96 5.72 5.70
N SER A 165 -24.89 6.76 6.53
CA SER A 165 -25.76 6.94 7.70
C SER A 165 -26.87 7.94 7.38
N PHE A 166 -28.10 7.57 7.69
CA PHE A 166 -29.30 8.38 7.47
C PHE A 166 -30.29 8.17 8.62
N SER A 167 -31.44 8.84 8.59
CA SER A 167 -32.47 8.61 9.60
C SER A 167 -33.85 8.52 8.95
N VAL A 168 -34.70 7.67 9.51
CA VAL A 168 -36.07 7.44 9.05
C VAL A 168 -37.06 7.89 10.12
N LYS A 169 -38.29 8.22 9.71
CA LYS A 169 -39.39 8.38 10.67
C LYS A 169 -39.91 6.99 11.05
N PRO A 170 -40.04 6.67 12.34
CA PRO A 170 -40.67 5.42 12.73
C PRO A 170 -42.08 5.27 12.16
N ASN A 171 -42.47 4.02 11.89
CA ASN A 171 -43.77 3.64 11.31
C ASN A 171 -44.04 4.20 9.90
N GLU A 172 -43.03 4.76 9.21
CA GLU A 172 -43.13 5.13 7.80
C GLU A 172 -42.20 4.27 6.94
N ALA A 173 -42.77 3.61 5.94
CA ALA A 173 -41.97 2.87 4.96
C ALA A 173 -41.24 3.83 3.99
N ARG A 174 -40.06 3.41 3.55
CA ARG A 174 -39.23 4.12 2.57
C ARG A 174 -38.53 3.12 1.65
N THR A 175 -38.30 3.51 0.41
CA THR A 175 -37.43 2.77 -0.50
C THR A 175 -36.20 3.60 -0.77
N LEU A 176 -35.03 2.99 -0.65
CA LEU A 176 -33.74 3.61 -0.97
C LEU A 176 -33.20 2.99 -2.24
N TRP A 177 -32.89 3.83 -3.23
CA TRP A 177 -32.02 3.47 -4.32
C TRP A 177 -30.58 3.87 -3.96
N ILE A 178 -29.70 2.87 -3.89
CA ILE A 178 -28.28 3.05 -3.63
C ILE A 178 -27.55 2.88 -4.96
N ASP A 179 -27.18 4.00 -5.57
CA ASP A 179 -26.28 4.06 -6.72
C ASP A 179 -24.86 3.68 -6.25
N LEU A 180 -24.33 2.58 -6.77
CA LEU A 180 -23.03 2.03 -6.36
C LEU A 180 -21.98 2.35 -7.41
N ARG A 181 -20.71 2.17 -7.03
CA ARG A 181 -19.66 2.03 -8.04
C ARG A 181 -19.97 0.81 -8.90
N ASP A 182 -20.13 0.99 -10.21
CA ASP A 182 -20.56 -0.08 -11.11
C ASP A 182 -19.68 -1.32 -11.01
N ARG A 183 -20.25 -2.47 -10.65
CA ARG A 183 -19.48 -3.72 -10.54
C ARG A 183 -19.93 -4.77 -11.53
N ILE A 184 -18.96 -5.29 -12.28
CA ILE A 184 -19.08 -6.66 -12.77
C ILE A 184 -18.95 -7.60 -11.57
N LEU A 185 -20.04 -8.30 -11.25
CA LEU A 185 -20.06 -9.22 -10.12
C LEU A 185 -19.31 -10.51 -10.48
N PRO A 186 -18.44 -11.01 -9.58
CA PRO A 186 -17.77 -12.27 -9.81
C PRO A 186 -18.76 -13.43 -9.72
N ASN A 187 -18.51 -14.44 -10.57
CA ASN A 187 -19.27 -15.68 -10.54
C ASN A 187 -19.08 -16.38 -9.18
N ASN A 188 -20.14 -17.02 -8.69
CA ASN A 188 -20.11 -17.82 -7.46
C ASN A 188 -19.69 -17.04 -6.20
N THR A 189 -19.75 -15.70 -6.23
CA THR A 189 -19.43 -14.85 -5.08
C THR A 189 -20.67 -14.07 -4.65
N PRO A 190 -21.09 -14.14 -3.38
CA PRO A 190 -22.32 -13.53 -2.91
C PRO A 190 -22.16 -12.02 -2.75
N LEU A 191 -23.28 -11.31 -2.72
CA LEU A 191 -23.31 -9.93 -2.25
C LEU A 191 -23.63 -9.89 -0.76
N TYR A 192 -23.00 -8.94 -0.07
CA TYR A 192 -23.08 -8.81 1.37
C TYR A 192 -23.16 -7.33 1.74
N PHE A 193 -24.13 -6.98 2.59
CA PHE A 193 -24.24 -5.64 3.16
C PHE A 193 -24.72 -5.71 4.60
N THR A 194 -24.51 -4.63 5.35
CA THR A 194 -24.96 -4.51 6.74
C THR A 194 -25.99 -3.41 6.87
N ILE A 195 -26.99 -3.63 7.72
CA ILE A 195 -27.90 -2.58 8.22
C ILE A 195 -27.69 -2.50 9.73
N ALA A 196 -27.21 -1.35 10.20
CA ALA A 196 -27.05 -1.06 11.62
C ALA A 196 -28.03 0.03 12.06
N ALA A 197 -28.43 0.01 13.33
CA ALA A 197 -29.36 0.99 13.89
C ALA A 197 -28.92 1.52 15.25
N SER A 198 -29.44 2.68 15.62
CA SER A 198 -29.08 3.39 16.86
C SER A 198 -29.77 2.88 18.14
N GLY A 199 -30.84 2.09 18.02
CA GLY A 199 -31.65 1.63 19.16
C GLY A 199 -31.72 0.11 19.26
N GLU A 200 -31.71 -0.41 20.50
CA GLU A 200 -31.80 -1.85 20.82
C GLU A 200 -33.17 -2.48 20.48
N ASP A 201 -34.19 -1.66 20.25
CA ASP A 201 -35.51 -2.11 19.83
C ASP A 201 -35.57 -2.49 18.34
N PHE A 202 -34.57 -2.12 17.53
CA PHE A 202 -34.43 -2.60 16.17
C PHE A 202 -33.99 -4.06 16.11
N LYS A 203 -34.78 -4.89 15.43
CA LYS A 203 -34.53 -6.33 15.30
C LYS A 203 -34.71 -6.78 13.86
N ALA A 204 -34.02 -7.87 13.50
CA ALA A 204 -34.05 -8.38 12.14
C ALA A 204 -35.44 -8.78 11.63
N GLU A 205 -36.33 -9.21 12.52
CA GLU A 205 -37.71 -9.55 12.19
C GLU A 205 -38.51 -8.34 11.67
N MET A 206 -38.08 -7.10 11.95
CA MET A 206 -38.71 -5.90 11.41
C MET A 206 -38.42 -5.69 9.92
N LEU A 207 -37.42 -6.39 9.37
CA LEU A 207 -37.08 -6.39 7.95
C LEU A 207 -37.62 -7.63 7.21
N GLU A 208 -38.35 -8.52 7.89
CA GLU A 208 -38.92 -9.71 7.26
C GLU A 208 -39.87 -9.30 6.12
N GLY A 209 -39.69 -9.91 4.94
CA GLY A 209 -40.51 -9.61 3.76
C GLY A 209 -40.09 -8.38 2.97
N ALA A 210 -39.12 -7.60 3.45
CA ALA A 210 -38.61 -6.44 2.74
C ALA A 210 -38.00 -6.84 1.39
N GLN A 211 -38.33 -6.07 0.34
CA GLN A 211 -37.86 -6.35 -1.00
C GLN A 211 -36.48 -5.73 -1.25
N ILE A 212 -35.59 -6.52 -1.84
CA ILE A 212 -34.30 -6.07 -2.38
C ILE A 212 -34.31 -6.27 -3.88
N LYS A 213 -33.89 -5.26 -4.64
CA LYS A 213 -33.64 -5.42 -6.09
C LYS A 213 -32.20 -5.05 -6.42
N LEU A 214 -31.51 -5.97 -7.08
CA LEU A 214 -30.24 -5.70 -7.73
C LEU A 214 -30.55 -5.20 -9.14
N ILE A 215 -30.15 -3.97 -9.45
CA ILE A 215 -30.41 -3.35 -10.76
C ILE A 215 -29.11 -3.37 -11.55
N PHE A 216 -29.21 -3.83 -12.80
CA PHE A 216 -28.07 -3.99 -13.69
C PHE A 216 -28.11 -3.01 -14.85
N LYS A 217 -26.95 -2.61 -15.35
CA LYS A 217 -26.79 -1.82 -16.58
C LYS A 217 -25.94 -2.56 -17.62
N PRO A 218 -25.94 -2.15 -18.90
CA PRO A 218 -25.16 -2.81 -19.93
C PRO A 218 -23.68 -2.98 -19.55
N TRP A 219 -23.11 -4.16 -19.85
CA TRP A 219 -21.72 -4.49 -19.51
C TRP A 219 -20.72 -3.41 -19.90
N ASN A 220 -20.82 -2.89 -21.13
CA ASN A 220 -19.89 -1.87 -21.66
C ASN A 220 -20.00 -0.51 -20.95
N GLU A 221 -21.13 -0.23 -20.28
CA GLU A 221 -21.30 0.98 -19.47
C GLU A 221 -20.68 0.76 -18.09
N ALA A 222 -21.07 -0.32 -17.41
CA ALA A 222 -20.53 -0.68 -16.09
C ALA A 222 -19.02 -0.92 -16.10
N LYS A 223 -18.48 -1.50 -17.18
CA LYS A 223 -17.06 -1.78 -17.36
C LYS A 223 -16.18 -0.54 -17.18
N LYS A 224 -16.67 0.65 -17.56
CA LYS A 224 -15.88 1.90 -17.50
C LYS A 224 -15.50 2.25 -16.07
N GLU A 225 -16.47 2.27 -15.17
CA GLU A 225 -16.21 2.50 -13.75
C GLU A 225 -15.66 1.24 -13.07
N HIS A 226 -16.00 0.03 -13.56
CA HIS A 226 -15.38 -1.21 -13.08
C HIS A 226 -13.85 -1.15 -13.09
N ILE A 227 -13.30 -0.84 -14.26
CA ILE A 227 -11.85 -0.78 -14.52
C ILE A 227 -11.19 0.30 -13.66
N ILE A 228 -11.75 1.51 -13.64
CA ILE A 228 -11.16 2.64 -12.90
C ILE A 228 -11.06 2.32 -11.41
N ASP A 229 -12.14 1.81 -10.82
CA ASP A 229 -12.19 1.45 -9.40
C ASP A 229 -11.22 0.31 -9.07
N ARG A 230 -11.26 -0.81 -9.82
CA ARG A 230 -10.37 -1.95 -9.56
C ARG A 230 -8.92 -1.57 -9.75
N PHE A 231 -8.60 -0.81 -10.79
CA PHE A 231 -7.25 -0.38 -11.02
C PHE A 231 -6.76 0.61 -9.97
N THR A 232 -7.64 1.42 -9.39
CA THR A 232 -7.28 2.24 -8.22
C THR A 232 -6.93 1.36 -7.03
N GLN A 233 -7.74 0.35 -6.71
CA GLN A 233 -7.42 -0.61 -5.63
C GLN A 233 -6.13 -1.39 -5.89
N VAL A 234 -5.85 -1.76 -7.15
CA VAL A 234 -4.58 -2.39 -7.54
C VAL A 234 -3.40 -1.49 -7.20
N ARG A 235 -3.47 -0.20 -7.54
CA ARG A 235 -2.39 0.76 -7.27
C ARG A 235 -2.20 0.95 -5.77
N ASP A 236 -3.28 1.19 -5.04
CA ASP A 236 -3.25 1.43 -3.60
C ASP A 236 -2.69 0.20 -2.84
N ASN A 237 -3.09 -1.01 -3.23
CA ASN A 237 -2.57 -2.21 -2.60
C ASN A 237 -1.14 -2.52 -3.01
N TYR A 238 -0.76 -2.24 -4.26
CA TYR A 238 0.60 -2.46 -4.76
C TYR A 238 1.62 -1.60 -4.01
N ASP A 239 1.28 -0.34 -3.73
CA ASP A 239 2.11 0.60 -2.97
C ASP A 239 2.55 0.00 -1.62
N MET A 240 1.64 -0.71 -0.96
CA MET A 240 1.88 -1.35 0.33
C MET A 240 2.60 -2.71 0.28
N ILE A 241 2.95 -3.22 -0.90
CA ILE A 241 3.59 -4.56 -1.03
C ILE A 241 4.79 -4.58 -1.96
N ILE A 242 5.08 -3.45 -2.62
CA ILE A 242 6.14 -3.39 -3.61
C ILE A 242 7.49 -3.50 -2.94
N GLU A 243 7.69 -2.85 -1.80
CA GLU A 243 8.97 -2.83 -1.09
C GLU A 243 9.38 -4.23 -0.63
N GLU A 244 8.48 -4.94 0.06
CA GLU A 244 8.77 -6.29 0.57
C GLU A 244 8.67 -7.36 -0.52
N HIS A 245 8.18 -7.00 -1.71
CA HIS A 245 7.99 -7.88 -2.85
C HIS A 245 7.22 -9.17 -2.52
N THR A 246 6.30 -9.11 -1.55
CA THR A 246 5.64 -10.31 -1.02
C THR A 246 4.75 -11.00 -2.05
N ARG A 247 4.73 -12.34 -2.02
CA ARG A 247 3.91 -13.22 -2.86
C ARG A 247 3.11 -14.23 -2.05
N ASP A 248 3.03 -13.98 -0.75
CA ASP A 248 2.53 -14.95 0.20
C ASP A 248 1.03 -14.73 0.45
N ARG A 249 0.20 -15.70 0.07
CA ARG A 249 -1.25 -15.69 0.31
C ARG A 249 -1.63 -15.75 1.78
N ARG A 250 -0.69 -15.95 2.70
CA ARG A 250 -0.91 -15.76 4.14
C ARG A 250 -1.06 -14.28 4.51
N LEU A 251 -0.59 -13.37 3.65
CA LEU A 251 -0.70 -11.93 3.87
C LEU A 251 -1.93 -11.39 3.15
N ASN A 252 -2.89 -10.90 3.94
CA ASN A 252 -4.17 -10.38 3.44
C ASN A 252 -4.00 -9.28 2.38
N LYS A 253 -2.98 -8.41 2.53
CA LYS A 253 -2.71 -7.34 1.56
C LYS A 253 -2.35 -7.89 0.17
N TYR A 254 -1.54 -8.95 0.11
CA TYR A 254 -1.23 -9.63 -1.15
C TYR A 254 -2.47 -10.32 -1.74
N VAL A 255 -3.27 -11.00 -0.91
CA VAL A 255 -4.53 -11.62 -1.35
C VAL A 255 -5.49 -10.58 -1.93
N GLN A 256 -5.59 -9.41 -1.31
CA GLN A 256 -6.40 -8.31 -1.82
C GLN A 256 -5.88 -7.82 -3.19
N PHE A 257 -4.59 -7.51 -3.29
CA PHE A 257 -3.95 -7.13 -4.57
C PHE A 257 -4.21 -8.17 -5.67
N GLU A 258 -3.99 -9.45 -5.37
CA GLU A 258 -4.20 -10.56 -6.32
C GLU A 258 -5.66 -10.66 -6.77
N SER A 259 -6.60 -10.48 -5.84
CA SER A 259 -8.04 -10.53 -6.11
C SER A 259 -8.49 -9.35 -6.97
N ASP A 260 -8.06 -8.12 -6.64
CA ASP A 260 -8.36 -6.92 -7.41
C ASP A 260 -7.76 -6.99 -8.83
N MET A 261 -6.51 -7.44 -8.95
CA MET A 261 -5.86 -7.69 -10.24
C MET A 261 -6.61 -8.73 -11.08
N THR A 262 -7.04 -9.82 -10.45
CA THR A 262 -7.79 -10.89 -11.12
C THR A 262 -9.14 -10.36 -11.63
N SER A 263 -9.88 -9.63 -10.79
CA SER A 263 -11.15 -8.99 -11.18
C SER A 263 -10.94 -8.02 -12.35
N LEU A 264 -9.90 -7.19 -12.31
CA LEU A 264 -9.57 -6.23 -13.37
C LEU A 264 -9.30 -6.94 -14.70
N LEU A 265 -8.41 -7.94 -14.71
CA LEU A 265 -7.95 -8.61 -15.93
C LEU A 265 -8.96 -9.63 -16.48
N GLN A 266 -9.93 -10.07 -15.68
CA GLN A 266 -11.09 -10.83 -16.20
C GLN A 266 -12.02 -9.94 -17.04
N VAL A 267 -12.18 -8.67 -16.68
CA VAL A 267 -13.06 -7.72 -17.38
C VAL A 267 -12.35 -7.00 -18.53
N GLU A 268 -11.08 -6.66 -18.36
CA GLU A 268 -10.22 -6.06 -19.39
C GLU A 268 -8.88 -6.81 -19.48
N PRO A 269 -8.86 -7.95 -20.20
CA PRO A 269 -7.65 -8.75 -20.36
C PRO A 269 -6.49 -7.98 -20.98
N ASP A 270 -6.73 -6.92 -21.75
CA ASP A 270 -5.69 -6.13 -22.39
C ASP A 270 -5.39 -4.82 -21.65
N HIS A 271 -5.81 -4.70 -20.37
CA HIS A 271 -5.56 -3.52 -19.55
C HIS A 271 -4.05 -3.31 -19.36
N TYR A 272 -3.45 -2.45 -20.19
CA TYR A 272 -2.00 -2.32 -20.31
C TYR A 272 -1.30 -2.00 -18.98
N PRO A 273 -1.75 -1.01 -18.16
CA PRO A 273 -1.15 -0.77 -16.86
C PRO A 273 -1.27 -1.98 -15.94
N GLY A 274 -2.46 -2.58 -15.83
CA GLY A 274 -2.69 -3.76 -14.98
C GLY A 274 -1.81 -4.96 -15.36
N ARG A 275 -1.59 -5.18 -16.65
CA ARG A 275 -0.66 -6.22 -17.14
C ARG A 275 0.79 -5.96 -16.76
N ASN A 276 1.21 -4.69 -16.68
CA ASN A 276 2.55 -4.34 -16.20
C ASN A 276 2.68 -4.63 -14.69
N TYR A 277 1.70 -4.24 -13.87
CA TYR A 277 1.68 -4.58 -12.44
C TYR A 277 1.71 -6.10 -12.21
N TRP A 278 0.89 -6.85 -12.95
CA TRP A 278 0.85 -8.31 -12.86
C TRP A 278 2.19 -8.96 -13.20
N TYR A 279 2.86 -8.48 -14.26
CA TYR A 279 4.14 -9.00 -14.74
C TYR A 279 5.28 -8.81 -13.72
N ILE A 280 5.23 -7.78 -12.87
CA ILE A 280 6.25 -7.55 -11.82
C ILE A 280 6.33 -8.75 -10.88
N TYR A 281 5.19 -9.34 -10.53
CA TYR A 281 5.09 -10.53 -9.70
C TYR A 281 5.22 -11.84 -10.49
N ASN A 282 4.71 -11.89 -11.73
CA ASN A 282 4.60 -13.10 -12.54
C ASN A 282 5.49 -13.04 -13.80
N ARG A 283 6.81 -12.97 -13.59
CA ARG A 283 7.80 -12.73 -14.67
C ARG A 283 7.98 -13.90 -15.65
N GLU A 284 7.43 -15.06 -15.33
CA GLU A 284 7.34 -16.23 -16.21
C GLU A 284 6.30 -16.08 -17.32
N GLN A 285 5.38 -15.12 -17.20
CA GLN A 285 4.39 -14.80 -18.23
C GLN A 285 4.97 -13.88 -19.32
N PRO A 286 4.35 -13.79 -20.50
CA PRO A 286 4.76 -12.84 -21.52
C PRO A 286 4.75 -11.40 -20.98
N LYS A 287 5.88 -10.70 -21.10
CA LYS A 287 5.96 -9.27 -20.79
C LYS A 287 4.95 -8.52 -21.68
N PRO A 288 4.21 -7.53 -21.14
CA PRO A 288 3.35 -6.67 -21.95
C PRO A 288 4.11 -6.08 -23.13
N ALA A 289 3.46 -6.01 -24.29
CA ALA A 289 4.09 -5.55 -25.52
C ALA A 289 4.63 -4.12 -25.33
N TYR A 290 5.91 -3.93 -25.61
CA TYR A 290 6.57 -2.63 -25.61
C TYR A 290 7.22 -2.41 -26.97
N GLN A 291 6.79 -1.36 -27.65
CA GLN A 291 7.41 -0.95 -28.90
C GLN A 291 8.63 -0.08 -28.58
N LYS A 292 9.80 -0.64 -28.85
CA LYS A 292 11.07 0.07 -28.68
C LYS A 292 11.19 1.20 -29.71
N PRO A 293 11.54 2.44 -29.30
CA PRO A 293 11.73 3.53 -30.24
C PRO A 293 12.91 3.24 -31.17
N LEU A 294 12.83 3.73 -32.41
CA LEU A 294 13.86 3.55 -33.42
C LEU A 294 14.76 4.79 -33.52
N PRO A 295 16.09 4.60 -33.63
CA PRO A 295 17.01 5.71 -33.75
C PRO A 295 16.87 6.40 -35.13
N PRO A 296 17.19 7.69 -35.22
CA PRO A 296 17.44 8.33 -36.51
C PRO A 296 18.52 7.60 -37.31
N LYS A 297 18.57 7.85 -38.62
CA LYS A 297 19.60 7.29 -39.49
C LYS A 297 20.99 7.64 -38.94
N ASP A 298 21.89 6.65 -38.97
CA ASP A 298 23.30 6.76 -38.57
C ASP A 298 23.54 6.98 -37.05
N VAL A 299 22.49 6.95 -36.21
CA VAL A 299 22.63 7.00 -34.74
C VAL A 299 22.70 5.58 -34.17
N PRO A 300 23.73 5.22 -33.38
CA PRO A 300 23.79 3.93 -32.71
C PRO A 300 22.60 3.73 -31.77
N LEU A 301 21.95 2.57 -31.89
CA LEU A 301 20.74 2.25 -31.13
C LEU A 301 20.95 2.38 -29.61
N TRP A 302 22.10 1.96 -29.08
CA TRP A 302 22.38 2.03 -27.64
C TRP A 302 22.43 3.47 -27.12
N ALA A 303 23.03 4.40 -27.88
CA ALA A 303 23.17 5.80 -27.49
C ALA A 303 21.82 6.51 -27.54
N PHE A 304 21.04 6.25 -28.61
CA PHE A 304 19.69 6.76 -28.74
C PHE A 304 18.80 6.33 -27.56
N LEU A 305 18.83 5.05 -27.19
CA LEU A 305 17.99 4.55 -26.08
C LEU A 305 18.37 5.09 -24.72
N GLN A 306 19.64 5.46 -24.50
CA GLN A 306 20.03 6.13 -23.26
C GLN A 306 19.33 7.48 -23.15
N VAL A 307 19.31 8.26 -24.23
CA VAL A 307 18.58 9.55 -24.27
C VAL A 307 17.07 9.34 -24.14
N GLU A 308 16.49 8.34 -24.82
CA GLU A 308 15.07 8.02 -24.67
C GLU A 308 14.71 7.58 -23.25
N ASN A 309 15.62 6.89 -22.55
CA ASN A 309 15.42 6.54 -21.15
C ASN A 309 15.44 7.77 -20.24
N LEU A 310 16.37 8.70 -20.47
CA LEU A 310 16.45 9.96 -19.72
C LEU A 310 15.17 10.78 -19.85
N LYS A 311 14.57 10.86 -21.04
CA LYS A 311 13.25 11.51 -21.22
C LYS A 311 12.15 10.92 -20.32
N GLY A 312 12.22 9.62 -20.06
CA GLY A 312 11.31 8.96 -19.11
C GLY A 312 11.52 9.47 -17.69
N LEU A 313 12.77 9.59 -17.26
CA LEU A 313 13.12 10.12 -15.95
C LEU A 313 12.78 11.61 -15.83
N GLU A 314 13.07 12.42 -16.87
CA GLU A 314 12.66 13.83 -16.98
C GLU A 314 11.16 14.00 -16.72
N ASN A 315 10.33 13.18 -17.38
CA ASN A 315 8.88 13.22 -17.19
C ASN A 315 8.45 12.86 -15.76
N ILE A 316 9.12 11.90 -15.12
CA ILE A 316 8.84 11.54 -13.72
C ILE A 316 9.17 12.73 -12.81
N VAL A 317 10.38 13.29 -12.95
CA VAL A 317 10.85 14.42 -12.16
C VAL A 317 9.93 15.63 -12.29
N ASP A 318 9.66 16.05 -13.53
CA ASP A 318 8.79 17.19 -13.78
C ASP A 318 7.38 16.95 -13.28
N TRP A 319 6.81 15.77 -13.48
CA TRP A 319 5.45 15.49 -13.03
C TRP A 319 5.32 15.58 -11.51
N TYR A 320 6.27 15.00 -10.76
CA TYR A 320 6.24 15.07 -9.29
C TYR A 320 6.46 16.49 -8.78
N ILE A 321 7.47 17.21 -9.28
CA ILE A 321 7.70 18.60 -8.88
C ILE A 321 6.48 19.48 -9.22
N ASP A 322 5.93 19.35 -10.42
CA ASP A 322 4.88 20.28 -10.89
C ASP A 322 3.47 19.96 -10.36
N ASN A 323 3.21 18.70 -9.99
CA ASN A 323 1.84 18.25 -9.64
C ASN A 323 1.70 17.76 -8.20
N ARG A 324 2.81 17.48 -7.51
CA ARG A 324 2.79 16.80 -6.20
C ARG A 324 3.61 17.49 -5.12
N GLU A 325 4.64 18.26 -5.48
CA GLU A 325 5.46 18.97 -4.49
C GLU A 325 4.63 20.04 -3.77
N ILE A 326 4.49 19.85 -2.45
CA ILE A 326 3.80 20.77 -1.55
C ILE A 326 4.78 21.18 -0.46
N GLN A 327 4.89 22.49 -0.23
CA GLN A 327 5.80 23.05 0.75
C GLN A 327 5.56 22.45 2.15
N ASN A 328 6.61 21.89 2.76
CA ASN A 328 6.60 21.18 4.05
C ASN A 328 5.85 19.84 4.09
N GLU A 329 5.25 19.37 2.98
CA GLU A 329 4.51 18.10 2.91
C GLU A 329 5.15 17.07 1.95
N GLY A 330 6.11 17.48 1.12
CA GLY A 330 6.85 16.58 0.22
C GLY A 330 6.11 16.34 -1.10
N LEU A 331 6.23 15.12 -1.62
CA LEU A 331 5.64 14.64 -2.89
C LEU A 331 4.39 13.76 -2.65
N GLY A 332 4.08 13.47 -1.37
CA GLY A 332 2.85 12.86 -0.91
C GLY A 332 2.90 11.34 -0.76
N GLY A 333 4.09 10.73 -0.73
CA GLY A 333 4.33 9.44 -0.10
C GLY A 333 4.63 9.55 1.40
N GLY A 334 5.03 10.74 1.86
CA GLY A 334 5.57 10.97 3.21
C GLY A 334 7.05 11.32 3.09
N LEU A 335 7.54 12.24 3.93
CA LEU A 335 8.88 12.82 3.72
C LEU A 335 10.01 11.78 3.70
N SER A 336 9.86 10.67 4.43
CA SER A 336 10.81 9.55 4.41
C SER A 336 10.85 8.89 3.01
N ASP A 337 9.73 8.41 2.51
CA ASP A 337 9.64 7.77 1.17
C ASP A 337 9.94 8.76 0.02
N ASP A 338 9.46 9.99 0.15
CA ASP A 338 9.68 11.04 -0.85
C ASP A 338 11.18 11.36 -0.98
N SER A 339 11.92 11.30 0.12
CA SER A 339 13.37 11.49 0.10
C SER A 339 14.11 10.39 -0.67
N ASP A 340 13.61 9.15 -0.61
CA ASP A 340 14.19 8.03 -1.35
C ASP A 340 13.89 8.16 -2.85
N LEU A 341 12.67 8.57 -3.21
CA LEU A 341 12.31 8.88 -4.60
C LEU A 341 13.24 9.96 -5.20
N GLU A 342 13.53 11.01 -4.43
CA GLU A 342 14.43 12.10 -4.84
C GLU A 342 15.89 11.66 -5.04
N ASN A 343 16.33 10.48 -4.61
CA ASN A 343 17.69 10.01 -4.91
C ASN A 343 17.99 9.97 -6.42
N THR A 344 16.97 9.97 -7.28
CA THR A 344 17.12 10.04 -8.74
C THR A 344 17.32 11.46 -9.29
N TRP A 345 17.10 12.52 -8.50
CA TRP A 345 17.15 13.93 -8.92
C TRP A 345 18.57 14.43 -9.18
N PRO A 346 19.56 14.22 -8.28
CA PRO A 346 20.91 14.77 -8.48
C PRO A 346 21.58 14.34 -9.77
N GLY A 347 21.38 13.09 -10.18
CA GLY A 347 21.94 12.59 -11.44
C GLY A 347 21.50 13.42 -12.65
N LEU A 348 20.21 13.76 -12.74
CA LEU A 348 19.65 14.57 -13.82
C LEU A 348 20.16 16.01 -13.80
N ALA A 349 20.20 16.63 -12.62
CA ALA A 349 20.73 17.98 -12.46
C ALA A 349 22.20 18.06 -12.88
N LEU A 350 23.02 17.09 -12.48
CA LEU A 350 24.44 16.99 -12.86
C LEU A 350 24.65 16.73 -14.35
N MET A 351 23.69 16.10 -15.03
CA MET A 351 23.66 15.97 -16.49
C MET A 351 23.16 17.24 -17.21
N GLY A 352 22.76 18.28 -16.47
CA GLY A 352 22.34 19.58 -17.00
C GLY A 352 20.84 19.71 -17.26
N TYR A 353 20.02 18.74 -16.84
CA TYR A 353 18.57 18.83 -16.98
C TYR A 353 17.97 19.66 -15.84
N GLN A 354 17.42 20.84 -16.19
CA GLN A 354 16.75 21.77 -15.27
C GLN A 354 17.42 21.90 -13.89
N PRO A 355 18.75 22.18 -13.82
CA PRO A 355 19.52 22.06 -12.58
C PRO A 355 18.97 22.95 -11.46
N GLU A 356 18.50 24.16 -11.78
CA GLU A 356 17.93 25.08 -10.77
C GLU A 356 16.59 24.60 -10.21
N LYS A 357 15.72 23.97 -11.03
CA LYS A 357 14.43 23.43 -10.58
C LYS A 357 14.65 22.26 -9.64
N ILE A 358 15.51 21.32 -10.03
CA ILE A 358 15.83 20.13 -9.23
C ILE A 358 16.52 20.52 -7.93
N LYS A 359 17.49 21.45 -7.99
CA LYS A 359 18.15 21.99 -6.79
C LYS A 359 17.15 22.63 -5.83
N ALA A 360 16.19 23.40 -6.34
CA ALA A 360 15.16 24.01 -5.50
C ALA A 360 14.28 22.95 -4.83
N SER A 361 13.89 21.91 -5.58
CA SER A 361 13.11 20.77 -5.07
C SER A 361 13.84 20.04 -3.93
N ASN A 362 15.10 19.63 -4.13
CA ASN A 362 15.87 19.00 -3.05
C ASN A 362 16.04 19.92 -1.82
N GLN A 363 16.19 21.23 -2.04
CA GLN A 363 16.27 22.18 -0.93
C GLN A 363 14.92 22.29 -0.19
N TYR A 364 13.80 22.25 -0.90
CA TYR A 364 12.47 22.23 -0.28
C TYR A 364 12.26 20.97 0.55
N MET A 365 12.64 19.80 0.03
CA MET A 365 12.61 18.55 0.78
C MET A 365 13.44 18.64 2.06
N MET A 366 14.68 19.16 1.97
CA MET A 366 15.53 19.31 3.15
C MET A 366 14.92 20.27 4.19
N GLU A 367 14.36 21.40 3.76
CA GLU A 367 13.68 22.31 4.69
C GLU A 367 12.42 21.67 5.28
N ALA A 368 11.64 20.90 4.52
CA ALA A 368 10.48 20.17 5.02
C ALA A 368 10.88 19.17 6.12
N ILE A 369 11.94 18.40 5.91
CA ILE A 369 12.48 17.44 6.89
C ILE A 369 12.88 18.13 8.20
N TYR A 370 13.58 19.27 8.13
CA TYR A 370 13.94 20.04 9.33
C TYR A 370 12.71 20.68 10.00
N ASN A 371 11.79 21.25 9.22
CA ASN A 371 10.59 21.92 9.73
C ASN A 371 9.63 20.94 10.42
N ASN A 372 9.59 19.69 9.97
CA ASN A 372 8.81 18.62 10.58
C ASN A 372 9.56 17.90 11.73
N GLY A 373 10.79 18.31 12.05
CA GLY A 373 11.54 17.76 13.19
C GLY A 373 11.99 16.31 13.01
N MET A 374 12.14 15.84 11.78
CA MET A 374 12.55 14.45 11.49
C MET A 374 14.00 14.16 11.91
N LEU A 375 14.84 15.20 12.01
CA LEU A 375 16.22 15.10 12.48
C LEU A 375 16.40 15.79 13.84
N THR A 376 17.04 15.09 14.78
CA THR A 376 17.52 15.58 16.06
C THR A 376 19.03 15.43 16.12
N LYS A 377 19.78 16.51 16.38
CA LYS A 377 21.26 16.50 16.35
C LYS A 377 21.82 15.93 15.03
N GLY A 378 21.19 16.23 13.89
CA GLY A 378 21.66 15.81 12.57
C GLY A 378 21.46 14.33 12.21
N ILE A 379 20.83 13.51 13.06
CA ILE A 379 20.38 12.15 12.73
C ILE A 379 18.91 11.98 13.14
N THR A 380 18.29 10.83 12.86
CA THR A 380 16.82 10.68 12.98
C THR A 380 16.30 10.94 14.40
N THR A 381 15.11 11.53 14.48
CA THR A 381 14.37 11.74 15.72
C THR A 381 13.73 10.44 16.20
N ILE A 382 13.08 9.70 15.28
CA ILE A 382 12.43 8.42 15.58
C ILE A 382 13.45 7.28 15.63
N GLN A 383 13.15 6.27 16.43
CA GLN A 383 13.94 5.04 16.46
C GLN A 383 13.48 4.12 15.32
N THR A 384 14.35 3.89 14.33
CA THR A 384 14.05 3.05 13.17
C THR A 384 15.28 2.25 12.71
N ASP A 385 15.11 1.34 11.75
CA ASP A 385 16.19 0.49 11.25
C ASP A 385 17.17 1.23 10.32
N GLY A 386 18.32 0.61 10.05
CA GLY A 386 19.43 1.22 9.33
C GLY A 386 19.14 1.75 7.92
N LEU A 387 18.12 1.26 7.20
CA LEU A 387 17.70 1.83 5.92
C LEU A 387 16.92 3.12 6.15
N HIS A 388 15.87 3.05 6.96
CA HIS A 388 15.06 4.22 7.27
C HIS A 388 15.84 5.31 8.03
N GLN A 389 16.91 4.96 8.75
CA GLN A 389 17.84 5.95 9.30
C GLN A 389 18.40 6.90 8.23
N TYR A 390 18.60 6.37 7.03
CA TYR A 390 19.10 7.12 5.89
C TYR A 390 17.99 7.96 5.22
N GLU A 391 16.79 7.40 5.11
CA GLU A 391 15.61 7.98 4.43
C GLU A 391 14.89 9.06 5.26
N GLU A 392 15.09 9.12 6.56
CA GLU A 392 14.59 10.24 7.38
C GLU A 392 15.30 11.59 7.11
N GLY A 393 16.20 11.65 6.13
CA GLY A 393 16.77 12.89 5.61
C GLY A 393 18.30 12.95 5.49
N ILE A 394 19.02 11.92 5.93
CA ILE A 394 20.48 11.82 5.71
C ILE A 394 20.79 11.71 4.22
N ASN A 395 19.96 11.00 3.47
CA ASN A 395 20.01 10.94 2.01
C ASN A 395 19.84 12.33 1.38
N VAL A 396 18.85 13.12 1.81
CA VAL A 396 18.59 14.47 1.28
C VAL A 396 19.76 15.40 1.56
N LEU A 397 20.41 15.31 2.74
CA LEU A 397 21.62 16.07 3.04
C LEU A 397 22.72 15.84 1.99
N ALA A 398 22.87 14.60 1.53
CA ALA A 398 23.81 14.29 0.46
C ALA A 398 23.36 14.85 -0.90
N GLN A 399 22.07 14.70 -1.23
CA GLN A 399 21.49 15.21 -2.48
C GLN A 399 21.65 16.74 -2.60
N VAL A 400 21.29 17.50 -1.55
CA VAL A 400 21.45 18.96 -1.55
C VAL A 400 22.92 19.36 -1.63
N ASN A 401 23.84 18.59 -1.05
CA ASN A 401 25.26 18.91 -1.17
C ASN A 401 25.81 18.67 -2.59
N MET A 402 25.34 17.62 -3.26
CA MET A 402 25.71 17.34 -4.65
C MET A 402 25.22 18.42 -5.62
N ASN A 403 23.99 18.89 -5.44
CA ASN A 403 23.37 19.87 -6.34
C ASN A 403 23.61 21.33 -5.93
N ASN A 404 23.95 21.59 -4.67
CA ASN A 404 24.21 22.92 -4.12
C ASN A 404 25.53 22.92 -3.32
N PHE A 405 26.60 22.52 -3.99
CA PHE A 405 27.93 22.41 -3.41
C PHE A 405 28.38 23.71 -2.72
N GLY A 406 28.89 23.59 -1.49
CA GLY A 406 29.40 24.72 -0.72
C GLY A 406 28.36 25.56 0.01
N ASP A 407 27.08 25.18 0.01
CA ASP A 407 26.07 25.84 0.84
C ASP A 407 26.40 25.72 2.33
N PRO A 408 26.65 26.83 3.05
CA PRO A 408 27.17 26.78 4.41
C PRO A 408 26.20 26.11 5.38
N LYS A 409 24.89 26.33 5.22
CA LYS A 409 23.86 25.76 6.09
C LYS A 409 23.84 24.24 5.96
N ASN A 410 23.84 23.72 4.74
CA ASN A 410 23.81 22.27 4.50
C ASN A 410 25.16 21.61 4.85
N VAL A 411 26.29 22.29 4.68
CA VAL A 411 27.59 21.80 5.14
C VAL A 411 27.63 21.67 6.66
N GLU A 412 27.14 22.66 7.41
CA GLU A 412 27.03 22.57 8.88
C GLU A 412 26.11 21.42 9.31
N ARG A 413 24.98 21.23 8.63
CA ARG A 413 24.06 20.10 8.87
C ARG A 413 24.74 18.74 8.63
N MET A 414 25.51 18.59 7.56
CA MET A 414 26.30 17.37 7.32
C MET A 414 27.36 17.14 8.41
N MET A 415 28.03 18.21 8.88
CA MET A 415 29.00 18.11 9.97
C MET A 415 28.34 17.65 11.27
N GLU A 416 27.15 18.17 11.58
CA GLU A 416 26.36 17.73 12.74
C GLU A 416 26.00 16.24 12.62
N SER A 417 25.52 15.81 11.45
CA SER A 417 25.16 14.41 11.19
C SER A 417 26.36 13.45 11.37
N ALA A 418 27.48 13.75 10.71
CA ALA A 418 28.70 12.94 10.81
C ALA A 418 29.22 12.86 12.25
N LYS A 419 29.20 13.99 12.97
CA LYS A 419 29.57 14.06 14.39
C LYS A 419 28.68 13.17 15.25
N SER A 420 27.36 13.29 15.12
CA SER A 420 26.41 12.52 15.92
C SER A 420 26.50 11.03 15.64
N LEU A 421 26.67 10.62 14.39
CA LEU A 421 26.95 9.21 14.06
C LEU A 421 28.21 8.71 14.77
N ASN A 422 29.29 9.50 14.74
CA ASN A 422 30.56 9.14 15.37
C ASN A 422 30.50 9.10 16.91
N GLU A 423 29.73 10.00 17.54
CA GLU A 423 29.65 10.10 19.00
C GLU A 423 28.62 9.15 19.63
N LEU A 424 27.53 8.87 18.92
CA LEU A 424 26.38 8.16 19.48
C LEU A 424 26.31 6.71 19.00
N ILE A 425 26.57 6.48 17.72
CA ILE A 425 26.19 5.24 17.03
C ILE A 425 27.39 4.37 16.67
N ILE A 426 28.52 4.97 16.29
CA ILE A 426 29.75 4.27 15.94
C ILE A 426 30.67 4.21 17.15
N ALA A 427 31.23 3.04 17.43
CA ALA A 427 32.19 2.88 18.53
C ALA A 427 33.16 1.74 18.24
N LYS A 428 34.24 1.72 19.02
CA LYS A 428 35.18 0.60 19.07
C LYS A 428 34.60 -0.51 19.96
N ASN A 429 34.61 -1.75 19.48
CA ASN A 429 34.15 -2.90 20.26
C ASN A 429 35.29 -3.57 21.05
N ASN A 430 34.96 -4.70 21.71
CA ASN A 430 35.90 -5.48 22.51
C ASN A 430 37.03 -6.15 21.69
N ALA A 431 36.84 -6.30 20.38
CA ALA A 431 37.84 -6.84 19.45
C ALA A 431 38.73 -5.74 18.83
N ASP A 432 38.61 -4.50 19.31
CA ASP A 432 39.36 -3.35 18.81
C ASP A 432 38.95 -2.89 17.39
N HIS A 433 37.78 -3.30 16.90
CA HIS A 433 37.21 -2.89 15.62
C HIS A 433 36.16 -1.79 15.78
N TYR A 434 36.10 -0.85 14.82
CA TYR A 434 35.03 0.15 14.78
C TYR A 434 33.81 -0.38 14.03
N HIS A 435 32.64 -0.36 14.68
CA HIS A 435 31.37 -0.78 14.11
C HIS A 435 30.22 0.13 14.54
N PHE A 436 29.11 0.02 13.81
CA PHE A 436 27.82 0.52 14.29
C PHE A 436 27.40 -0.30 15.51
N ARG A 437 26.99 0.38 16.58
CA ARG A 437 26.52 -0.22 17.83
C ARG A 437 25.18 -0.94 17.69
N SER A 438 24.42 -0.58 16.66
CA SER A 438 23.07 -1.05 16.44
C SER A 438 22.63 -0.84 15.00
N GLN A 439 21.71 -1.68 14.53
CA GLN A 439 20.91 -1.43 13.33
C GLN A 439 19.57 -0.75 13.61
N TYR A 440 19.25 -0.40 14.87
CA TYR A 440 17.96 0.17 15.27
C TYR A 440 18.14 1.29 16.32
N PHE A 441 18.22 2.54 15.86
CA PHE A 441 18.63 3.67 16.69
C PHE A 441 17.92 4.98 16.33
N SER A 442 18.20 6.03 17.08
CA SER A 442 17.86 7.43 16.83
C SER A 442 18.89 8.32 17.53
N ALA A 443 18.74 9.63 17.41
CA ALA A 443 19.53 10.62 18.13
C ALA A 443 19.51 10.50 19.67
N THR A 444 18.51 9.81 20.22
CA THR A 444 18.27 9.73 21.66
C THR A 444 18.18 8.30 22.20
N LYS A 445 18.04 7.30 21.34
CA LYS A 445 17.85 5.90 21.75
C LYS A 445 18.60 4.94 20.84
N VAL A 446 19.26 3.93 21.41
CA VAL A 446 20.00 2.91 20.66
C VAL A 446 19.64 1.55 21.26
N ALA A 447 19.10 0.62 20.46
CA ALA A 447 18.83 -0.75 20.90
C ALA A 447 20.08 -1.61 20.74
N GLN A 448 20.51 -2.31 21.79
CA GLN A 448 21.79 -3.04 21.80
C GLN A 448 21.64 -4.50 22.22
N GLU A 449 20.39 -4.97 22.31
CA GLU A 449 20.01 -6.31 22.70
C GLU A 449 19.66 -7.17 21.48
N GLY A 450 19.89 -8.48 21.62
CA GLY A 450 19.43 -9.49 20.66
C GLY A 450 19.81 -9.19 19.21
N VAL A 451 18.80 -9.12 18.34
CA VAL A 451 18.99 -8.88 16.91
C VAL A 451 19.46 -7.44 16.62
N TRP A 452 19.14 -6.47 17.47
CA TRP A 452 19.49 -5.06 17.27
C TRP A 452 20.95 -4.76 17.51
N ALA A 453 21.64 -5.60 18.30
CA ALA A 453 23.08 -5.50 18.55
C ALA A 453 23.95 -5.76 17.31
N TYR A 454 23.36 -6.26 16.23
CA TYR A 454 24.05 -6.45 14.95
C TYR A 454 23.94 -5.17 14.10
N SER A 455 25.01 -4.85 13.38
CA SER A 455 24.95 -3.99 12.21
C SER A 455 24.15 -4.65 11.07
N SER A 456 23.80 -3.90 10.03
CA SER A 456 23.12 -4.42 8.84
C SER A 456 23.65 -3.75 7.58
N ASN A 457 23.43 -4.35 6.42
CA ASN A 457 23.93 -3.83 5.14
C ASN A 457 23.58 -2.36 4.89
N PHE A 458 22.35 -1.94 5.22
CA PHE A 458 21.88 -0.59 4.93
C PHE A 458 22.37 0.48 5.90
N VAL A 459 22.82 0.10 7.10
CA VAL A 459 23.29 1.08 8.11
C VAL A 459 24.50 1.90 7.61
N TYR A 460 25.28 1.35 6.69
CA TYR A 460 26.44 2.03 6.09
C TYR A 460 26.06 3.19 5.16
N LEU A 461 24.81 3.28 4.70
CA LEU A 461 24.30 4.45 3.97
C LEU A 461 24.36 5.72 4.83
N ALA A 462 24.20 5.60 6.14
CA ALA A 462 24.31 6.72 7.06
C ALA A 462 25.69 7.40 7.02
N LEU A 463 26.74 6.75 6.48
CA LEU A 463 28.07 7.36 6.31
C LEU A 463 28.13 8.42 5.20
N HIS A 464 27.07 8.59 4.41
CA HIS A 464 27.09 9.49 3.24
C HIS A 464 27.55 10.93 3.58
N PRO A 465 27.09 11.59 4.66
CA PRO A 465 27.60 12.91 5.03
C PRO A 465 29.11 12.91 5.32
N ALA A 466 29.61 11.91 6.05
CA ALA A 466 31.03 11.80 6.37
C ALA A 466 31.87 11.59 5.10
N ILE A 467 31.35 10.83 4.13
CA ILE A 467 32.00 10.63 2.84
C ILE A 467 32.09 11.92 2.05
N LEU A 468 31.00 12.68 1.93
CA LEU A 468 31.02 13.94 1.19
C LEU A 468 31.92 14.99 1.87
N LEU A 469 31.91 15.05 3.21
CA LEU A 469 32.82 15.89 3.99
C LEU A 469 34.30 15.53 3.75
N GLY A 470 34.62 14.24 3.73
CA GLY A 470 35.98 13.77 3.46
C GLY A 470 36.41 13.99 2.01
N GLU A 471 35.50 13.75 1.06
CA GLU A 471 35.78 13.80 -0.37
C GLU A 471 35.91 15.23 -0.89
N TYR A 472 34.92 16.07 -0.63
CA TYR A 472 34.85 17.40 -1.24
C TYR A 472 35.40 18.53 -0.35
N TYR A 473 35.41 18.34 0.97
CA TYR A 473 35.85 19.37 1.92
C TYR A 473 37.16 19.01 2.63
N GLY A 474 37.71 17.81 2.37
CA GLY A 474 38.96 17.36 2.97
C GLY A 474 38.91 17.20 4.50
N ASN A 475 37.72 16.95 5.07
CA ASN A 475 37.56 16.81 6.51
C ASN A 475 38.24 15.53 7.04
N GLU A 476 39.35 15.68 7.77
CA GLU A 476 40.14 14.55 8.27
C GLU A 476 39.38 13.67 9.28
N ALA A 477 38.57 14.28 10.17
CA ALA A 477 37.80 13.53 11.14
C ALA A 477 36.76 12.62 10.46
N ALA A 478 36.08 13.15 9.43
CA ALA A 478 35.12 12.40 8.63
C ALA A 478 35.78 11.27 7.82
N ARG A 479 36.96 11.53 7.23
CA ARG A 479 37.77 10.48 6.58
C ARG A 479 38.12 9.37 7.55
N ASN A 480 38.64 9.71 8.72
CA ASN A 480 39.03 8.74 9.74
C ASN A 480 37.84 7.92 10.24
N GLN A 481 36.67 8.53 10.42
CA GLN A 481 35.43 7.82 10.77
C GLN A 481 35.10 6.72 9.75
N VAL A 482 35.12 7.05 8.45
CA VAL A 482 34.80 6.11 7.37
C VAL A 482 35.90 5.04 7.22
N ILE A 483 37.18 5.43 7.26
CA ILE A 483 38.31 4.48 7.18
C ILE A 483 38.26 3.47 8.32
N ASN A 484 38.03 3.92 9.56
CA ASN A 484 37.95 3.04 10.73
C ASN A 484 36.81 2.02 10.60
N ILE A 485 35.63 2.45 10.12
CA ILE A 485 34.52 1.53 9.86
C ILE A 485 34.86 0.53 8.76
N VAL A 486 35.52 0.98 7.69
CA VAL A 486 35.97 0.11 6.59
C VAL A 486 36.98 -0.92 7.08
N ASP A 487 37.96 -0.53 7.88
CA ASP A 487 38.94 -1.46 8.47
C ASP A 487 38.26 -2.50 9.36
N GLY A 488 37.30 -2.07 10.20
CA GLY A 488 36.48 -2.98 10.99
C GLY A 488 35.69 -3.96 10.11
N LEU A 489 35.07 -3.48 9.03
CA LEU A 489 34.33 -4.32 8.09
C LEU A 489 35.24 -5.33 7.36
N LEU A 490 36.41 -4.89 6.89
CA LEU A 490 37.37 -5.73 6.18
C LEU A 490 38.01 -6.80 7.08
N ALA A 491 38.03 -6.61 8.40
CA ALA A 491 38.43 -7.66 9.35
C ALA A 491 37.54 -8.90 9.28
N HIS A 492 36.29 -8.76 8.78
CA HIS A 492 35.32 -9.85 8.58
C HIS A 492 35.29 -10.37 7.14
N ALA A 493 36.19 -9.91 6.27
CA ALA A 493 36.29 -10.42 4.91
C ALA A 493 36.87 -11.84 4.89
N ARG A 494 36.21 -12.76 4.18
CA ARG A 494 36.66 -14.15 4.00
C ARG A 494 36.57 -14.57 2.54
N LYS A 495 37.23 -15.68 2.20
CA LYS A 495 37.07 -16.34 0.89
C LYS A 495 36.14 -17.53 1.01
N ASP A 496 35.23 -17.67 0.07
CA ASP A 496 34.41 -18.89 -0.08
C ASP A 496 35.22 -20.04 -0.70
N GLU A 497 34.59 -21.22 -0.83
CA GLU A 497 35.18 -22.42 -1.43
C GLU A 497 35.66 -22.20 -2.89
N ASN A 498 35.12 -21.19 -3.58
CA ASN A 498 35.48 -20.82 -4.95
C ASN A 498 36.49 -19.66 -5.01
N GLY A 499 37.03 -19.23 -3.86
CA GLY A 499 37.96 -18.11 -3.75
C GLY A 499 37.34 -16.72 -3.88
N ARG A 500 36.00 -16.61 -3.87
CA ARG A 500 35.29 -15.32 -3.91
C ARG A 500 35.35 -14.64 -2.56
N ILE A 501 35.57 -13.32 -2.57
CA ILE A 501 35.52 -12.53 -1.34
C ILE A 501 34.05 -12.36 -0.91
N ILE A 502 33.78 -12.69 0.35
CA ILE A 502 32.55 -12.40 1.05
C ILE A 502 32.90 -11.45 2.19
N ILE A 503 32.14 -10.37 2.31
CA ILE A 503 32.23 -9.40 3.40
C ILE A 503 30.89 -9.47 4.12
N ASP A 504 30.89 -9.87 5.39
CA ASP A 504 29.68 -9.89 6.19
C ASP A 504 29.41 -8.47 6.73
N THR A 505 28.21 -7.96 6.50
CA THR A 505 27.78 -6.64 6.99
C THR A 505 26.96 -6.72 8.28
N ASP A 506 26.54 -7.93 8.66
CA ASP A 506 25.83 -8.20 9.91
C ASP A 506 26.86 -8.64 10.97
N ILE A 507 27.43 -7.66 11.67
CA ILE A 507 28.45 -7.88 12.70
C ILE A 507 27.87 -7.47 14.05
N ASN A 508 27.90 -8.37 15.03
CA ASN A 508 27.48 -8.08 16.39
C ASN A 508 28.46 -7.11 17.04
N PHE A 509 27.96 -5.98 17.54
CA PHE A 509 28.80 -4.98 18.16
C PHE A 509 29.56 -5.51 19.39
N ASN A 510 28.91 -6.29 20.25
CA ASN A 510 29.50 -6.71 21.54
C ASN A 510 30.44 -7.91 21.40
N THR A 511 30.10 -8.89 20.56
CA THR A 511 30.85 -10.15 20.41
C THR A 511 31.81 -10.15 19.24
N ASP A 512 31.71 -9.17 18.33
CA ASP A 512 32.42 -9.15 17.04
C ASP A 512 32.07 -10.33 16.13
N GLU A 513 31.02 -11.10 16.44
CA GLU A 513 30.61 -12.22 15.61
C GLU A 513 29.87 -11.73 14.36
N SER A 514 30.33 -12.17 13.20
CA SER A 514 29.65 -11.98 11.93
C SER A 514 28.62 -13.09 11.69
N ARG A 515 27.56 -12.76 10.96
CA ARG A 515 26.59 -13.75 10.45
C ARG A 515 26.18 -13.43 9.02
N ASN A 516 25.61 -14.44 8.36
CA ASN A 516 24.87 -14.19 7.12
C ASN A 516 23.65 -13.33 7.45
N SER A 517 23.50 -12.21 6.74
CA SER A 517 22.33 -11.36 6.91
C SER A 517 21.06 -12.13 6.56
N PRO A 518 20.03 -12.16 7.42
CA PRO A 518 18.74 -12.76 7.09
C PRO A 518 17.99 -11.98 5.99
N LEU A 519 18.40 -10.73 5.72
CA LEU A 519 17.82 -9.83 4.71
C LEU A 519 18.61 -9.79 3.40
N ALA A 520 19.85 -10.30 3.38
CA ALA A 520 20.62 -10.41 2.15
C ALA A 520 20.35 -11.74 1.45
N PRO A 521 20.02 -11.75 0.14
CA PRO A 521 20.11 -12.99 -0.63
C PRO A 521 21.57 -13.49 -0.60
N PRO A 522 21.81 -14.81 -0.71
CA PRO A 522 23.13 -15.42 -0.52
C PRO A 522 24.10 -15.16 -1.68
N TYR A 523 24.44 -13.90 -1.97
CA TYR A 523 25.34 -13.53 -3.08
C TYR A 523 26.44 -12.54 -2.67
N SER A 524 27.63 -12.87 -3.17
CA SER A 524 28.91 -12.21 -2.93
C SER A 524 28.98 -10.76 -3.42
N VAL A 525 29.89 -10.00 -2.81
CA VAL A 525 30.29 -8.63 -3.23
C VAL A 525 30.84 -8.61 -4.68
N CYS A 526 31.20 -9.76 -5.24
CA CYS A 526 31.69 -9.91 -6.61
C CYS A 526 31.04 -11.08 -7.36
N ASN A 527 29.77 -10.94 -7.75
CA ASN A 527 29.25 -11.66 -8.90
C ASN A 527 28.72 -10.65 -9.92
N SER A 528 29.34 -10.60 -11.10
CA SER A 528 29.10 -9.69 -12.22
C SER A 528 27.69 -9.78 -12.86
N ARG A 529 26.70 -10.29 -12.13
CA ARG A 529 25.26 -10.15 -12.42
C ARG A 529 24.58 -9.11 -11.51
N ILE A 530 25.35 -8.21 -10.88
CA ILE A 530 24.90 -7.05 -10.09
C ILE A 530 24.24 -6.03 -11.04
N PHE A 531 23.03 -6.35 -11.50
CA PHE A 531 21.96 -5.42 -11.86
C PHE A 531 20.58 -6.09 -11.72
N SER A 532 20.50 -7.30 -11.14
CA SER A 532 19.22 -7.91 -10.78
C SER A 532 18.89 -7.65 -9.32
N ARG A 533 18.03 -6.64 -9.08
CA ARG A 533 17.27 -6.40 -7.83
C ARG A 533 18.10 -6.08 -6.58
N GLY A 534 18.29 -4.78 -6.33
CA GLY A 534 18.24 -4.18 -4.99
C GLY A 534 19.41 -4.33 -4.00
N ASN A 535 20.39 -5.21 -4.21
CA ASN A 535 21.43 -5.46 -3.18
C ASN A 535 22.86 -5.38 -3.73
N SER A 536 23.26 -4.23 -4.26
CA SER A 536 24.66 -3.80 -4.15
C SER A 536 24.95 -3.55 -2.67
N SER A 537 25.95 -4.19 -2.07
CA SER A 537 26.21 -4.03 -0.64
C SER A 537 26.40 -2.54 -0.34
N ALA A 538 25.55 -1.98 0.51
CA ALA A 538 25.51 -0.56 0.87
C ALA A 538 26.76 -0.13 1.65
N SER A 539 27.74 -1.01 1.84
CA SER A 539 29.10 -0.67 2.29
C SER A 539 30.06 -0.31 1.15
N ILE A 540 29.72 -0.59 -0.13
CA ILE A 540 30.62 -0.40 -1.29
C ILE A 540 31.05 1.06 -1.45
N HIS A 541 30.17 2.03 -1.22
CA HIS A 541 30.55 3.44 -1.32
C HIS A 541 31.61 3.82 -0.27
N ALA A 542 31.53 3.26 0.94
CA ALA A 542 32.51 3.50 2.00
C ALA A 542 33.85 2.85 1.66
N LEU A 543 33.84 1.61 1.14
CA LEU A 543 35.02 0.90 0.65
C LEU A 543 35.73 1.71 -0.46
N TRP A 544 34.98 2.18 -1.46
CA TRP A 544 35.54 3.00 -2.55
C TRP A 544 36.09 4.34 -2.06
N ALA A 545 35.39 5.03 -1.16
CA ALA A 545 35.86 6.27 -0.57
C ALA A 545 37.17 6.06 0.20
N SER A 546 37.22 5.05 1.08
CA SER A 546 38.43 4.69 1.82
C SER A 546 39.60 4.34 0.89
N TYR A 547 39.36 3.53 -0.14
CA TYR A 547 40.38 3.21 -1.15
C TYR A 547 40.91 4.46 -1.85
N LYS A 548 40.02 5.37 -2.25
CA LYS A 548 40.41 6.62 -2.93
C LYS A 548 41.30 7.50 -2.07
N TRP A 549 41.04 7.57 -0.77
CA TRP A 549 41.81 8.41 0.15
C TRP A 549 43.13 7.78 0.60
N THR A 550 43.18 6.46 0.73
CA THR A 550 44.34 5.73 1.29
C THR A 550 45.24 5.10 0.24
N GLY A 551 44.67 4.69 -0.90
CA GLY A 551 45.32 3.83 -1.89
C GLY A 551 45.47 2.37 -1.47
N ASP A 552 44.92 1.94 -0.33
CA ASP A 552 45.07 0.57 0.19
C ASP A 552 44.23 -0.43 -0.62
N LYS A 553 44.90 -1.43 -1.22
CA LYS A 553 44.28 -2.41 -2.12
C LYS A 553 43.64 -3.61 -1.42
N LYS A 554 43.70 -3.67 -0.08
CA LYS A 554 42.96 -4.69 0.70
C LYS A 554 41.49 -4.66 0.35
#